data_AF-A7NR06-F1
#
_entry.id   AF-A7NR06-F1
#
_cell.length_a   1.000
_cell.length_b   1.000
_cell.length_c   1.000
_cell.angle_alpha   90.00
_cell.angle_beta   90.00
_cell.angle_gamma   90.00
#
_symmetry.space_group_name_H-M   'P 1'
#
loop_
_entity.id
_entity.type
_entity.pdbx_description
1 polymer ?
#
loop_
_entity_poly.entity_id
_entity_poly.type
_entity_poly.pdbx_seq_one_letter_code
_entity_poly.pdbx_strand_id
1 'polypeptide(L)'
;MIAQSSSAHGSILIPMHTLFVVLILLAPPPLKPWLMRTLLGARVGRNVRVGWFAGISARHIAIGDESDIRALTFISCHGDVIIGRYSIISSFVLVYGAADLIIGDHAYIGPQTFINCDECVRIGNYSALGARCMVYTHGSFFPYTEGYWVKFGPVTIGDYVWCAAGVFIHPGVTIGDHVFINSRSVITRDVASGDVVEGFPAQTVTTMNRLKRSMSPRRRDAAARRILDHFVDLGVRRELRLAVEQRDGQVAFRYRGRKYRLLCIPSDGAPPSFDNGPACHIVALVTRPDWTPPTGAPIYPLDLIAYRTPRSNDPVHHALRTFLMRYYGVQVEYSDAAK
;
A
#
# COMPACT_ATOMS: atom_id res chain seq x y z
N MET A 1 36.38 56.68 -2.74
CA MET A 1 35.20 57.59 -2.70
C MET A 1 34.43 57.30 -3.97
N ILE A 2 33.18 56.84 -3.99
CA ILE A 2 32.04 57.07 -3.12
C ILE A 2 31.36 55.73 -2.84
N ALA A 3 31.06 55.50 -1.56
CA ALA A 3 30.19 54.44 -1.10
C ALA A 3 28.74 54.73 -1.51
N GLN A 4 28.01 53.72 -1.94
CA GLN A 4 26.60 53.59 -1.57
C GLN A 4 26.25 52.11 -1.44
N SER A 5 26.24 51.69 -0.19
CA SER A 5 25.48 50.56 0.30
C SER A 5 23.99 50.77 0.02
N SER A 6 23.36 49.79 -0.60
CA SER A 6 21.92 49.60 -0.50
C SER A 6 21.70 48.14 -0.13
N SER A 7 21.44 47.95 1.15
CA SER A 7 21.07 46.69 1.78
C SER A 7 19.74 46.19 1.20
N ALA A 8 19.78 45.26 0.26
CA ALA A 8 18.64 44.42 -0.06
C ALA A 8 18.49 43.37 1.05
N HIS A 9 17.96 43.77 2.21
CA HIS A 9 17.28 42.83 3.10
C HIS A 9 15.97 42.44 2.43
N GLY A 10 16.05 41.58 1.40
CA GLY A 10 14.90 40.89 0.86
C GLY A 10 14.39 39.97 1.96
N SER A 11 13.35 40.39 2.65
CA SER A 11 12.58 39.52 3.54
C SER A 11 12.24 38.25 2.77
N ILE A 12 12.83 37.13 3.18
CA ILE A 12 12.51 35.80 2.64
C ILE A 12 11.10 35.49 3.11
N LEU A 13 10.09 36.00 2.38
CA LEU A 13 8.71 35.70 2.64
C LEU A 13 8.50 34.25 2.19
N ILE A 14 8.53 33.33 3.14
CA ILE A 14 8.24 31.92 2.87
C ILE A 14 6.83 31.87 2.26
N PRO A 15 6.65 31.31 1.05
CA PRO A 15 5.33 31.20 0.45
C PRO A 15 4.36 30.53 1.42
N MET A 16 3.16 31.07 1.56
CA MET A 16 2.15 30.57 2.51
C MET A 16 1.90 29.06 2.36
N HIS A 17 1.94 28.57 1.11
CA HIS A 17 1.86 27.15 0.80
C HIS A 17 2.97 26.32 1.49
N THR A 18 4.22 26.79 1.43
CA THR A 18 5.36 26.14 2.09
C THR A 18 5.19 26.11 3.61
N LEU A 19 4.67 27.18 4.22
CA LEU A 19 4.37 27.22 5.65
C LEU A 19 3.33 26.17 6.04
N PHE A 20 2.26 26.01 5.25
CA PHE A 20 1.24 24.99 5.48
C PHE A 20 1.81 23.57 5.38
N VAL A 21 2.66 23.30 4.38
CA VAL A 21 3.33 22.01 4.23
C VAL A 21 4.22 21.72 5.44
N VAL A 22 5.00 22.68 5.93
CA VAL A 22 5.85 22.52 7.13
C VAL A 22 5.01 22.29 8.38
N LEU A 23 3.90 23.00 8.55
CA LEU A 23 2.99 22.80 9.67
C LEU A 23 2.41 21.39 9.67
N ILE A 24 1.96 20.90 8.50
CA ILE A 24 1.43 19.53 8.33
C ILE A 24 2.53 18.49 8.57
N LEU A 25 3.76 18.75 8.11
CA LEU A 25 4.90 17.85 8.29
C LEU A 25 5.14 17.55 9.78
N LEU A 26 5.11 18.59 10.61
CA LEU A 26 5.38 18.55 12.05
C LEU A 26 4.16 18.19 12.91
N ALA A 27 2.95 18.21 12.35
CA ALA A 27 1.73 17.90 13.09
C ALA A 27 1.62 16.41 13.49
N PRO A 28 0.97 16.09 14.62
CA PRO A 28 0.64 14.72 14.99
C PRO A 28 -0.21 13.99 13.92
N PRO A 29 0.04 12.69 13.65
CA PRO A 29 -0.67 11.92 12.63
C PRO A 29 -2.21 12.02 12.64
N PRO A 30 -2.90 12.01 13.80
CA PRO A 30 -4.36 12.12 13.81
C PRO A 30 -4.89 13.45 13.28
N LEU A 31 -4.10 14.54 13.34
CA LEU A 31 -4.51 15.88 12.91
C LEU A 31 -4.20 16.15 11.43
N LYS A 32 -3.23 15.43 10.85
CA LYS A 32 -2.76 15.69 9.48
C LYS A 32 -3.87 15.63 8.42
N PRO A 33 -4.75 14.60 8.37
CA PRO A 33 -5.85 14.57 7.40
C PRO A 33 -6.77 15.80 7.47
N TRP A 34 -7.03 16.30 8.68
CA TRP A 34 -7.84 17.50 8.88
C TRP A 34 -7.11 18.78 8.42
N LEU A 35 -5.83 18.92 8.78
CA LEU A 35 -5.00 20.05 8.34
C LEU A 35 -4.85 20.09 6.80
N MET A 36 -4.68 18.93 6.16
CA MET A 36 -4.59 18.87 4.70
C MET A 36 -5.88 19.34 4.01
N ARG A 37 -7.05 18.97 4.54
CA ARG A 37 -8.34 19.45 4.01
C ARG A 37 -8.49 20.97 4.17
N THR A 38 -8.10 21.50 5.33
CA THR A 38 -8.36 22.91 5.70
C THR A 38 -7.34 23.87 5.12
N LEU A 39 -6.06 23.51 5.11
CA LEU A 39 -4.96 24.39 4.70
C LEU A 39 -4.56 24.22 3.23
N LEU A 40 -4.66 22.99 2.71
CA LEU A 40 -4.26 22.68 1.32
C LEU A 40 -5.45 22.46 0.39
N GLY A 41 -6.70 22.53 0.89
CA GLY A 41 -7.88 22.20 0.10
C GLY A 41 -7.92 20.74 -0.39
N ALA A 42 -7.16 19.85 0.24
CA ALA A 42 -7.01 18.47 -0.20
C ALA A 42 -8.29 17.65 -0.03
N ARG A 43 -8.58 16.77 -0.98
CA ARG A 43 -9.66 15.77 -0.86
C ARG A 43 -9.13 14.54 -0.14
N VAL A 44 -9.38 14.44 1.17
CA VAL A 44 -8.90 13.33 1.99
C VAL A 44 -10.06 12.46 2.46
N GLY A 45 -10.02 11.17 2.12
CA GLY A 45 -11.01 10.17 2.46
C GLY A 45 -11.10 9.80 3.94
N ARG A 46 -11.96 8.84 4.26
CA ARG A 46 -12.20 8.29 5.59
C ARG A 46 -11.03 7.41 6.03
N ASN A 47 -10.68 7.48 7.32
CA ASN A 47 -9.61 6.68 7.93
C ASN A 47 -8.23 6.76 7.23
N VAL A 48 -7.99 7.83 6.46
CA VAL A 48 -6.66 8.11 5.91
C VAL A 48 -5.69 8.38 7.04
N ARG A 49 -4.53 7.73 7.00
CA ARG A 49 -3.43 7.96 7.93
C ARG A 49 -2.26 8.62 7.21
N VAL A 50 -1.71 9.65 7.81
CA VAL A 50 -0.49 10.31 7.36
C VAL A 50 0.49 10.30 8.52
N GLY A 51 1.62 9.64 8.35
CA GLY A 51 2.60 9.37 9.39
C GLY A 51 3.40 10.61 9.80
N TRP A 52 4.15 10.46 10.90
CA TRP A 52 5.08 11.47 11.37
C TRP A 52 6.07 11.87 10.28
N PHE A 53 6.28 13.18 10.13
CA PHE A 53 7.21 13.74 9.14
C PHE A 53 6.96 13.29 7.69
N ALA A 54 5.75 12.83 7.38
CA ALA A 54 5.31 12.71 6.00
C ALA A 54 4.78 14.07 5.51
N GLY A 55 5.14 14.44 4.28
CA GLY A 55 4.77 15.71 3.64
C GLY A 55 4.38 15.50 2.19
N ILE A 56 3.33 16.21 1.76
CA ILE A 56 2.82 16.19 0.39
C ILE A 56 2.64 17.63 -0.08
N SER A 57 3.24 17.95 -1.21
CA SER A 57 3.13 19.22 -1.91
C SER A 57 2.74 18.92 -3.36
N ALA A 58 1.59 19.43 -3.80
CA ALA A 58 1.05 19.23 -5.14
C ALA A 58 0.05 20.34 -5.48
N ARG A 59 -0.26 20.53 -6.76
CA ARG A 59 -1.31 21.45 -7.21
C ARG A 59 -2.68 21.03 -6.68
N HIS A 60 -3.01 19.75 -6.82
CA HIS A 60 -4.18 19.13 -6.21
C HIS A 60 -3.79 17.84 -5.50
N ILE A 61 -4.36 17.62 -4.31
CA ILE A 61 -4.14 16.41 -3.53
C ILE A 61 -5.47 15.68 -3.34
N ALA A 62 -5.52 14.42 -3.76
CA ALA A 62 -6.65 13.52 -3.49
C ALA A 62 -6.14 12.20 -2.91
N ILE A 63 -6.71 11.78 -1.77
CA ILE A 63 -6.35 10.54 -1.08
C ILE A 63 -7.63 9.78 -0.76
N GLY A 64 -7.75 8.56 -1.28
CA GLY A 64 -8.89 7.68 -1.10
C GLY A 64 -9.02 7.12 0.32
N ASP A 65 -10.20 6.60 0.63
CA ASP A 65 -10.53 5.98 1.91
C ASP A 65 -9.55 4.85 2.28
N GLU A 66 -9.28 4.70 3.58
CA GLU A 66 -8.47 3.63 4.17
C GLU A 66 -7.00 3.58 3.73
N SER A 67 -6.51 4.61 3.04
CA SER A 67 -5.13 4.72 2.57
C SER A 67 -4.16 5.18 3.66
N ASP A 68 -2.91 4.77 3.55
CA ASP A 68 -1.87 4.99 4.56
C ASP A 68 -0.58 5.53 3.93
N ILE A 69 -0.21 6.75 4.30
CA ILE A 69 1.05 7.39 3.91
C ILE A 69 1.94 7.36 5.14
N ARG A 70 2.94 6.48 5.13
CA ARG A 70 3.73 6.20 6.32
C ARG A 70 4.74 7.31 6.64
N ALA A 71 5.35 7.19 7.81
CA ALA A 71 6.26 8.19 8.33
C ALA A 71 7.48 8.39 7.41
N LEU A 72 8.02 9.62 7.42
CA LEU A 72 9.24 10.01 6.70
C LEU A 72 9.14 9.85 5.18
N THR A 73 7.95 10.08 4.63
CA THR A 73 7.65 10.01 3.20
C THR A 73 7.42 11.40 2.64
N PHE A 74 8.06 11.72 1.53
CA PHE A 74 8.00 13.04 0.91
C PHE A 74 7.52 12.91 -0.54
N ILE A 75 6.43 13.61 -0.86
CA ILE A 75 5.85 13.67 -2.20
C ILE A 75 5.78 15.14 -2.62
N SER A 76 6.55 15.52 -3.63
CA SER A 76 6.61 16.91 -4.11
C SER A 76 6.46 16.95 -5.62
N CYS A 77 5.24 17.13 -6.10
CA CYS A 77 4.94 17.28 -7.52
C CYS A 77 4.44 18.72 -7.80
N HIS A 78 4.70 19.27 -8.98
CA HIS A 78 4.01 20.50 -9.40
C HIS A 78 2.64 20.20 -10.04
N GLY A 79 2.42 18.97 -10.50
CA GLY A 79 1.13 18.47 -10.96
C GLY A 79 0.22 18.00 -9.83
N ASP A 80 -0.71 17.12 -10.19
CA ASP A 80 -1.69 16.53 -9.28
C ASP A 80 -1.14 15.25 -8.63
N VAL A 81 -1.49 15.03 -7.36
CA VAL A 81 -1.20 13.80 -6.63
C VAL A 81 -2.52 13.14 -6.25
N ILE A 82 -2.79 11.99 -6.89
CA ILE A 82 -3.98 11.19 -6.66
C ILE A 82 -3.56 9.82 -6.14
N ILE A 83 -4.07 9.45 -4.96
CA ILE A 83 -3.84 8.16 -4.31
C ILE A 83 -5.19 7.50 -4.11
N GLY A 84 -5.39 6.33 -4.72
CA GLY A 84 -6.61 5.54 -4.60
C GLY A 84 -6.88 5.03 -3.19
N ARG A 85 -8.02 4.35 -3.02
CA ARG A 85 -8.49 3.76 -1.77
C ARG A 85 -7.63 2.57 -1.38
N TYR A 86 -7.49 2.31 -0.08
CA TYR A 86 -6.72 1.20 0.48
C TYR A 86 -5.24 1.15 0.06
N SER A 87 -4.72 2.22 -0.53
CA SER A 87 -3.35 2.26 -1.04
C SER A 87 -2.37 2.64 0.08
N ILE A 88 -1.18 2.05 0.04
CA ILE A 88 -0.15 2.26 1.05
C ILE A 88 1.11 2.80 0.40
N ILE A 89 1.56 3.96 0.86
CA ILE A 89 2.87 4.50 0.55
C ILE A 89 3.75 4.30 1.79
N SER A 90 4.72 3.40 1.69
CA SER A 90 5.56 3.02 2.83
C SER A 90 6.56 4.13 3.20
N SER A 91 7.29 3.91 4.30
CA SER A 91 8.23 4.90 4.83
C SER A 91 9.44 5.11 3.92
N PHE A 92 10.02 6.31 3.98
CA PHE A 92 11.21 6.69 3.22
C PHE A 92 11.01 6.65 1.70
N VAL A 93 9.77 6.78 1.23
CA VAL A 93 9.48 6.99 -0.18
C VAL A 93 9.73 8.45 -0.52
N LEU A 94 10.41 8.69 -1.63
CA LEU A 94 10.65 10.03 -2.17
C LEU A 94 10.06 10.13 -3.57
N VAL A 95 9.15 11.07 -3.77
CA VAL A 95 8.60 11.43 -5.08
C VAL A 95 8.87 12.90 -5.34
N TYR A 96 9.39 13.21 -6.53
CA TYR A 96 9.68 14.58 -6.94
C TYR A 96 9.46 14.78 -8.45
N GLY A 97 9.00 15.96 -8.85
CA GLY A 97 9.00 16.36 -10.26
C GLY A 97 7.94 17.41 -10.62
N ALA A 98 7.81 17.71 -11.92
CA ALA A 98 6.90 18.73 -12.44
C ALA A 98 5.49 18.23 -12.78
N ALA A 99 5.27 16.93 -12.96
CA ALA A 99 4.04 16.36 -13.50
C ALA A 99 3.20 15.62 -12.46
N ASP A 100 2.17 14.92 -12.93
CA ASP A 100 1.18 14.23 -12.10
C ASP A 100 1.70 12.87 -11.60
N LEU A 101 1.33 12.51 -10.37
CA LEU A 101 1.44 11.17 -9.80
C LEU A 101 0.04 10.61 -9.57
N ILE A 102 -0.29 9.52 -10.26
CA ILE A 102 -1.60 8.87 -10.15
C ILE A 102 -1.39 7.42 -9.71
N ILE A 103 -1.91 7.08 -8.53
CA ILE A 103 -1.84 5.76 -7.92
C ILE A 103 -3.26 5.22 -7.75
N GLY A 104 -3.53 4.04 -8.29
CA GLY A 104 -4.83 3.37 -8.24
C GLY A 104 -5.21 2.84 -6.86
N ASP A 105 -6.33 2.13 -6.81
CA ASP A 105 -6.86 1.49 -5.60
C ASP A 105 -6.01 0.26 -5.22
N HIS A 106 -5.82 0.07 -3.92
CA HIS A 106 -5.03 -1.00 -3.32
C HIS A 106 -3.60 -1.16 -3.88
N ALA A 107 -3.01 -0.04 -4.28
CA ALA A 107 -1.62 -0.03 -4.70
C ALA A 107 -0.67 0.00 -3.48
N TYR A 108 0.53 -0.55 -3.66
CA TYR A 108 1.56 -0.55 -2.62
C TYR A 108 2.88 0.02 -3.13
N ILE A 109 3.38 1.08 -2.48
CA ILE A 109 4.72 1.62 -2.77
C ILE A 109 5.64 1.24 -1.61
N GLY A 110 6.58 0.34 -1.89
CA GLY A 110 7.53 -0.20 -0.93
C GLY A 110 8.50 0.84 -0.38
N PRO A 111 9.13 0.57 0.76
CA PRO A 111 10.00 1.53 1.42
C PRO A 111 11.25 1.83 0.58
N GLN A 112 11.78 3.04 0.72
CA GLN A 112 12.98 3.50 -0.01
C GLN A 112 12.83 3.52 -1.53
N THR A 113 11.60 3.53 -2.04
CA THR A 113 11.32 3.71 -3.47
C THR A 113 11.46 5.17 -3.86
N PHE A 114 12.06 5.40 -5.03
CA PHE A 114 12.24 6.72 -5.62
C PHE A 114 11.42 6.82 -6.90
N ILE A 115 10.65 7.91 -7.03
CA ILE A 115 9.85 8.18 -8.22
C ILE A 115 10.16 9.61 -8.69
N ASN A 116 10.79 9.72 -9.86
CA ASN A 116 10.93 10.97 -10.58
C ASN A 116 9.70 11.13 -11.51
N CYS A 117 8.94 12.18 -11.27
CA CYS A 117 7.69 12.56 -11.95
C CYS A 117 7.86 13.88 -12.71
N ASP A 118 8.91 14.03 -13.51
CA ASP A 118 9.02 15.16 -14.45
C ASP A 118 8.06 15.00 -15.63
N GLU A 119 7.74 13.75 -16.00
CA GLU A 119 6.53 13.41 -16.75
C GLU A 119 5.57 12.60 -15.87
N CYS A 120 4.33 12.40 -16.35
CA CYS A 120 3.29 11.70 -15.60
C CYS A 120 3.72 10.26 -15.24
N VAL A 121 3.51 9.88 -13.97
CA VAL A 121 3.64 8.49 -13.52
C VAL A 121 2.28 7.97 -13.10
N ARG A 122 1.82 6.89 -13.75
CA ARG A 122 0.56 6.22 -13.46
C ARG A 122 0.80 4.80 -12.99
N ILE A 123 0.21 4.43 -11.87
CA ILE A 123 0.26 3.09 -11.29
C ILE A 123 -1.18 2.59 -11.11
N GLY A 124 -1.51 1.46 -11.73
CA GLY A 124 -2.85 0.87 -11.72
C GLY A 124 -3.28 0.31 -10.36
N ASN A 125 -4.47 -0.27 -10.36
CA ASN A 125 -5.08 -0.91 -9.21
C ASN A 125 -4.38 -2.23 -8.91
N TYR A 126 -4.37 -2.64 -7.63
CA TYR A 126 -3.76 -3.92 -7.21
C TYR A 126 -2.27 -4.06 -7.61
N SER A 127 -1.61 -2.95 -7.90
CA SER A 127 -0.23 -2.91 -8.37
C SER A 127 0.73 -2.46 -7.28
N ALA A 128 1.94 -2.98 -7.30
CA ALA A 128 2.89 -2.76 -6.23
C ALA A 128 4.32 -2.59 -6.72
N LEU A 129 5.00 -1.59 -6.15
CA LEU A 129 6.43 -1.44 -6.20
C LEU A 129 7.02 -2.02 -4.91
N GLY A 130 7.94 -2.96 -5.03
CA GLY A 130 8.71 -3.51 -3.93
C GLY A 130 9.61 -2.45 -3.28
N ALA A 131 10.38 -2.87 -2.27
CA ALA A 131 11.34 -1.97 -1.64
C ALA A 131 12.43 -1.54 -2.64
N ARG A 132 12.88 -0.29 -2.54
CA ARG A 132 14.00 0.26 -3.34
C ARG A 132 13.79 0.23 -4.85
N CYS A 133 12.55 0.27 -5.32
CA CYS A 133 12.29 0.46 -6.73
C CYS A 133 12.64 1.90 -7.14
N MET A 134 12.97 2.09 -8.41
CA MET A 134 13.30 3.38 -8.99
C MET A 134 12.52 3.57 -10.28
N VAL A 135 11.72 4.62 -10.35
CA VAL A 135 10.94 4.99 -11.54
C VAL A 135 11.41 6.35 -12.02
N TYR A 136 11.87 6.43 -13.26
CA TYR A 136 12.33 7.67 -13.86
C TYR A 136 11.50 8.02 -15.09
N THR A 137 11.16 9.30 -15.21
CA THR A 137 10.45 9.85 -16.37
C THR A 137 11.31 10.82 -17.17
N HIS A 138 12.48 11.18 -16.63
CA HIS A 138 13.49 11.94 -17.31
C HIS A 138 14.89 11.34 -17.03
N GLY A 139 15.78 11.46 -18.02
CA GLY A 139 17.20 11.20 -17.84
C GLY A 139 18.05 12.07 -18.76
N SER A 140 18.82 12.99 -18.17
CA SER A 140 19.92 13.71 -18.82
C SER A 140 20.81 14.39 -17.77
N PHE A 141 22.07 14.66 -18.13
CA PHE A 141 23.00 15.44 -17.32
C PHE A 141 23.99 16.18 -18.22
N PHE A 142 24.49 15.50 -19.25
CA PHE A 142 25.37 16.10 -20.25
C PHE A 142 24.63 17.07 -21.18
N PRO A 143 25.33 18.08 -21.76
CA PRO A 143 24.69 19.10 -22.58
C PRO A 143 24.08 18.52 -23.86
N TYR A 144 22.75 18.55 -23.96
CA TYR A 144 22.04 18.12 -25.18
C TYR A 144 22.50 18.90 -26.43
N THR A 145 22.88 20.17 -26.25
CA THR A 145 23.43 21.04 -27.30
C THR A 145 24.74 20.54 -27.90
N GLU A 146 25.44 19.61 -27.24
CA GLU A 146 26.64 18.95 -27.76
C GLU A 146 26.34 17.59 -28.44
N GLY A 147 25.06 17.22 -28.57
CA GLY A 147 24.64 15.99 -29.23
C GLY A 147 24.49 14.77 -28.32
N TYR A 148 24.62 14.92 -26.99
CA TYR A 148 24.25 13.88 -26.03
C TYR A 148 22.74 13.60 -26.08
N TRP A 149 22.31 12.40 -25.67
CA TRP A 149 20.88 12.06 -25.66
C TRP A 149 20.18 12.54 -24.40
N VAL A 150 18.91 12.89 -24.56
CA VAL A 150 17.96 13.20 -23.48
C VAL A 150 16.75 12.33 -23.71
N LYS A 151 16.18 11.77 -22.64
CA LYS A 151 14.90 11.06 -22.72
C LYS A 151 13.93 11.62 -21.69
N PHE A 152 12.78 12.06 -22.19
CA PHE A 152 11.58 12.31 -21.38
C PHE A 152 10.51 11.32 -21.82
N GLY A 153 9.70 10.86 -20.89
CA GLY A 153 8.50 10.12 -21.23
C GLY A 153 7.75 9.65 -20.00
N PRO A 154 6.41 9.65 -20.04
CA PRO A 154 5.59 9.17 -18.94
C PRO A 154 5.83 7.68 -18.69
N VAL A 155 5.62 7.26 -17.44
CA VAL A 155 5.65 5.83 -17.07
C VAL A 155 4.25 5.39 -16.71
N THR A 156 3.79 4.31 -17.34
CA THR A 156 2.49 3.70 -17.05
C THR A 156 2.69 2.27 -16.57
N ILE A 157 2.13 1.95 -15.41
CA ILE A 157 2.08 0.60 -14.85
C ILE A 157 0.60 0.22 -14.76
N GLY A 158 0.22 -0.88 -15.42
CA GLY A 158 -1.15 -1.39 -15.46
C GLY A 158 -1.66 -1.92 -14.12
N ASP A 159 -2.76 -2.66 -14.18
CA ASP A 159 -3.41 -3.28 -13.03
C ASP A 159 -2.77 -4.65 -12.70
N TYR A 160 -2.78 -5.04 -11.44
CA TYR A 160 -2.22 -6.32 -10.96
C TYR A 160 -0.74 -6.55 -11.30
N VAL A 161 0.07 -5.49 -11.25
CA VAL A 161 1.50 -5.56 -11.52
C VAL A 161 2.29 -5.69 -10.23
N TRP A 162 3.22 -6.65 -10.16
CA TRP A 162 4.18 -6.74 -9.07
C TRP A 162 5.60 -6.46 -9.56
N CYS A 163 6.15 -5.31 -9.15
CA CYS A 163 7.57 -5.03 -9.30
C CYS A 163 8.29 -5.47 -8.03
N ALA A 164 9.08 -6.54 -8.09
CA ALA A 164 9.84 -7.00 -6.92
C ALA A 164 10.94 -6.01 -6.52
N ALA A 165 11.65 -6.29 -5.42
CA ALA A 165 12.55 -5.32 -4.82
C ALA A 165 13.70 -4.89 -5.76
N GLY A 166 13.99 -3.60 -5.80
CA GLY A 166 15.11 -3.05 -6.56
C GLY A 166 14.89 -2.92 -8.06
N VAL A 167 13.65 -3.03 -8.56
CA VAL A 167 13.35 -2.84 -9.99
C VAL A 167 13.58 -1.39 -10.42
N PHE A 168 14.24 -1.19 -11.56
CA PHE A 168 14.43 0.11 -12.19
C PHE A 168 13.57 0.22 -13.45
N ILE A 169 12.86 1.33 -13.64
CA ILE A 169 12.00 1.58 -14.80
C ILE A 169 12.47 2.85 -15.51
N HIS A 170 12.83 2.72 -16.80
CA HIS A 170 13.29 3.83 -17.63
C HIS A 170 12.14 4.76 -18.06
N PRO A 171 12.47 6.02 -18.46
CA PRO A 171 11.52 6.96 -19.03
C PRO A 171 10.76 6.39 -20.22
N GLY A 172 9.47 6.71 -20.32
CA GLY A 172 8.61 6.36 -21.45
C GLY A 172 8.13 4.91 -21.49
N VAL A 173 8.33 4.12 -20.43
CA VAL A 173 7.95 2.70 -20.38
C VAL A 173 6.48 2.52 -20.01
N THR A 174 5.80 1.64 -20.74
CA THR A 174 4.48 1.10 -20.41
C THR A 174 4.59 -0.38 -20.00
N ILE A 175 4.12 -0.70 -18.80
CA ILE A 175 3.95 -2.07 -18.30
C ILE A 175 2.46 -2.41 -18.33
N GLY A 176 2.10 -3.47 -19.06
CA GLY A 176 0.72 -3.96 -19.15
C GLY A 176 0.19 -4.56 -17.85
N ASP A 177 -1.03 -5.10 -17.91
CA ASP A 177 -1.72 -5.68 -16.76
C ASP A 177 -1.19 -7.07 -16.42
N HIS A 178 -1.36 -7.50 -15.16
CA HIS A 178 -0.99 -8.84 -14.71
C HIS A 178 0.49 -9.19 -14.98
N VAL A 179 1.39 -8.24 -14.76
CA VAL A 179 2.84 -8.44 -14.98
C VAL A 179 3.56 -8.74 -13.67
N PHE A 180 4.54 -9.64 -13.72
CA PHE A 180 5.47 -9.85 -12.62
C PHE A 180 6.90 -9.52 -13.04
N ILE A 181 7.54 -8.61 -12.32
CA ILE A 181 8.92 -8.19 -12.59
C ILE A 181 9.80 -8.69 -11.45
N ASN A 182 10.76 -9.55 -11.77
CA ASN A 182 11.69 -10.12 -10.80
C ASN A 182 12.63 -9.06 -10.20
N SER A 183 13.18 -9.39 -9.03
CA SER A 183 13.98 -8.44 -8.24
C SER A 183 15.21 -7.95 -9.01
N ARG A 184 15.55 -6.67 -8.83
CA ARG A 184 16.71 -6.01 -9.47
C ARG A 184 16.70 -6.02 -11.00
N SER A 185 15.55 -6.21 -11.62
CA SER A 185 15.42 -6.10 -13.08
C SER A 185 15.39 -4.65 -13.52
N VAL A 186 15.85 -4.38 -14.73
CA VAL A 186 15.88 -3.04 -15.33
C VAL A 186 15.02 -3.04 -16.60
N ILE A 187 13.93 -2.30 -16.54
CA ILE A 187 12.93 -2.22 -17.59
C ILE A 187 13.28 -1.07 -18.52
N THR A 188 13.78 -1.41 -19.71
CA THR A 188 14.24 -0.46 -20.73
C THR A 188 13.24 -0.25 -21.87
N ARG A 189 12.21 -1.10 -21.95
CA ARG A 189 11.18 -1.16 -22.98
C ARG A 189 9.85 -1.61 -22.39
N ASP A 190 8.78 -1.43 -23.13
CA ASP A 190 7.44 -1.85 -22.73
C ASP A 190 7.37 -3.35 -22.41
N VAL A 191 6.51 -3.70 -21.47
CA VAL A 191 6.27 -5.08 -21.03
C VAL A 191 4.82 -5.44 -21.32
N ALA A 192 4.62 -6.53 -22.07
CA ALA A 192 3.28 -6.99 -22.44
C ALA A 192 2.51 -7.51 -21.22
N SER A 193 1.18 -7.37 -21.25
CA SER A 193 0.30 -7.89 -20.19
C SER A 193 0.48 -9.40 -20.01
N GLY A 194 0.50 -9.86 -18.77
CA GLY A 194 0.62 -11.28 -18.43
C GLY A 194 2.06 -11.81 -18.43
N ASP A 195 3.06 -11.00 -18.75
CA ASP A 195 4.46 -11.43 -18.78
C ASP A 195 5.09 -11.51 -17.39
N VAL A 196 6.07 -12.40 -17.29
CA VAL A 196 7.04 -12.44 -16.20
C VAL A 196 8.39 -12.08 -16.78
N VAL A 197 9.00 -10.99 -16.33
CA VAL A 197 10.27 -10.48 -16.86
C VAL A 197 11.36 -10.44 -15.81
N GLU A 198 12.61 -10.66 -16.22
CA GLU A 198 13.77 -10.54 -15.35
C GLU A 198 15.04 -10.10 -16.06
N GLY A 199 16.01 -9.58 -15.30
CA GLY A 199 17.36 -9.29 -15.77
C GLY A 199 17.62 -7.81 -16.12
N PHE A 200 18.81 -7.56 -16.69
CA PHE A 200 19.25 -6.24 -17.14
C PHE A 200 19.99 -6.36 -18.49
N PRO A 201 19.39 -5.91 -19.61
CA PRO A 201 18.01 -5.45 -19.73
C PRO A 201 17.02 -6.60 -19.47
N ALA A 202 15.84 -6.27 -18.94
CA ALA A 202 14.83 -7.27 -18.65
C ALA A 202 14.31 -7.97 -19.92
N GLN A 203 14.10 -9.28 -19.80
CA GLN A 203 13.52 -10.14 -20.84
C GLN A 203 12.40 -11.00 -20.26
N THR A 204 11.41 -11.31 -21.08
CA THR A 204 10.33 -12.24 -20.72
C THR A 204 10.89 -13.65 -20.54
N VAL A 205 10.63 -14.24 -19.37
CA VAL A 205 11.07 -15.60 -19.02
C VAL A 205 9.93 -16.61 -18.96
N THR A 206 8.72 -16.15 -18.65
CA THR A 206 7.49 -16.96 -18.69
C THR A 206 6.27 -16.05 -18.69
N THR A 207 5.07 -16.62 -18.61
CA THR A 207 3.82 -15.88 -18.45
C THR A 207 3.13 -16.24 -17.15
N MET A 208 2.36 -15.29 -16.61
CA MET A 208 1.61 -15.45 -15.37
C MET A 208 0.61 -16.61 -15.43
N ASN A 209 0.01 -16.85 -16.59
CA ASN A 209 -0.90 -17.99 -16.79
C ASN A 209 -0.22 -19.34 -16.57
N ARG A 210 1.07 -19.48 -16.87
CA ARG A 210 1.84 -20.71 -16.61
C ARG A 210 2.16 -20.89 -15.12
N LEU A 211 2.22 -19.79 -14.36
CA LEU A 211 2.48 -19.82 -12.91
C LEU A 211 1.21 -19.99 -12.07
N LYS A 212 0.07 -19.44 -12.54
CA LYS A 212 -1.19 -19.44 -11.79
C LYS A 212 -1.82 -20.84 -11.76
N ARG A 213 -1.84 -21.46 -10.58
CA ARG A 213 -2.47 -22.76 -10.34
C ARG A 213 -3.91 -22.59 -9.88
N SER A 214 -4.79 -23.49 -10.30
CA SER A 214 -6.15 -23.59 -9.75
C SER A 214 -6.13 -24.06 -8.29
N MET A 215 -7.01 -23.47 -7.49
CA MET A 215 -7.13 -23.74 -6.05
C MET A 215 -8.48 -24.41 -5.78
N SER A 216 -8.46 -25.71 -5.47
CA SER A 216 -9.67 -26.41 -5.00
C SER A 216 -10.11 -25.87 -3.62
N PRO A 217 -11.37 -26.06 -3.20
CA PRO A 217 -11.85 -25.64 -1.88
C PRO A 217 -10.93 -26.13 -0.74
N ARG A 218 -10.59 -27.42 -0.73
CA ARG A 218 -9.64 -28.01 0.24
C ARG A 218 -8.25 -27.36 0.23
N ARG A 219 -7.72 -26.98 -0.95
CA ARG A 219 -6.44 -26.26 -1.05
C ARG A 219 -6.53 -24.84 -0.49
N ARG A 220 -7.66 -24.16 -0.68
CA ARG A 220 -7.93 -22.84 -0.08
C ARG A 220 -8.02 -22.94 1.44
N ASP A 221 -8.73 -23.94 1.97
CA ASP A 221 -8.82 -24.17 3.42
C ASP A 221 -7.43 -24.42 4.04
N ALA A 222 -6.62 -25.25 3.39
CA ALA A 222 -5.24 -25.50 3.81
C ALA A 222 -4.36 -24.24 3.71
N ALA A 223 -4.59 -23.38 2.72
CA ALA A 223 -3.89 -22.10 2.62
C ALA A 223 -4.30 -21.14 3.75
N ALA A 224 -5.60 -21.00 4.02
CA ALA A 224 -6.13 -20.16 5.10
C ALA A 224 -5.57 -20.57 6.47
N ARG A 225 -5.51 -21.88 6.76
CA ARG A 225 -4.89 -22.40 8.00
C ARG A 225 -3.41 -22.03 8.09
N ARG A 226 -2.64 -22.28 7.02
CA ARG A 226 -1.20 -21.91 6.99
C ARG A 226 -0.97 -20.42 7.16
N ILE A 227 -1.81 -19.58 6.56
CA ILE A 227 -1.77 -18.12 6.74
C ILE A 227 -2.02 -17.76 8.21
N LEU A 228 -3.03 -18.36 8.84
CA LEU A 228 -3.35 -18.09 10.24
C LEU A 228 -2.22 -18.53 11.17
N ASP A 229 -1.66 -19.71 10.96
CA ASP A 229 -0.50 -20.21 11.72
C ASP A 229 0.71 -19.27 11.57
N HIS A 230 0.95 -18.77 10.35
CA HIS A 230 2.03 -17.82 10.11
C HIS A 230 1.79 -16.46 10.79
N PHE A 231 0.54 -15.97 10.80
CA PHE A 231 0.16 -14.77 11.54
C PHE A 231 0.35 -14.95 13.05
N VAL A 232 0.01 -16.13 13.58
CA VAL A 232 0.20 -16.44 15.01
C VAL A 232 1.68 -16.48 15.37
N ASP A 233 2.52 -17.10 14.54
CA ASP A 233 3.96 -17.13 14.80
C ASP A 233 4.59 -15.73 14.72
N LEU A 234 4.40 -15.01 13.61
CA LEU A 234 5.03 -13.71 13.40
C LEU A 234 4.37 -12.60 14.22
N GLY A 235 3.06 -12.40 14.05
CA GLY A 235 2.34 -11.27 14.62
C GLY A 235 2.05 -11.43 16.11
N VAL A 236 1.63 -12.62 16.56
CA VAL A 236 1.20 -12.81 17.95
C VAL A 236 2.37 -13.21 18.85
N ARG A 237 3.12 -14.26 18.50
CA ARG A 237 4.23 -14.78 19.33
C ARG A 237 5.49 -13.91 19.25
N ARG A 238 5.95 -13.51 18.06
CA ARG A 238 7.22 -12.78 17.93
C ARG A 238 7.07 -11.28 18.11
N GLU A 239 6.11 -10.67 17.42
CA GLU A 239 5.91 -9.22 17.45
C GLU A 239 5.24 -8.76 18.75
N LEU A 240 4.10 -9.36 19.13
CA LEU A 240 3.40 -9.00 20.37
C LEU A 240 3.93 -9.72 21.63
N ARG A 241 4.80 -10.73 21.48
CA ARG A 241 5.37 -11.53 22.58
C ARG A 241 4.31 -12.16 23.50
N LEU A 242 3.20 -12.61 22.93
CA LEU A 242 2.09 -13.20 23.67
C LEU A 242 2.19 -14.73 23.71
N ALA A 243 1.87 -15.31 24.86
CA ALA A 243 1.59 -16.73 24.97
C ALA A 243 0.26 -17.06 24.27
N VAL A 244 0.24 -18.17 23.54
CA VAL A 244 -0.94 -18.64 22.80
C VAL A 244 -1.21 -20.10 23.11
N GLU A 245 -2.48 -20.44 23.30
CA GLU A 245 -2.97 -21.80 23.43
C GLU A 245 -3.55 -22.23 22.08
N GLN A 246 -3.11 -23.38 21.56
CA GLN A 246 -3.58 -23.90 20.29
C GLN A 246 -4.24 -25.27 20.52
N ARG A 247 -5.52 -25.38 20.14
CA ARG A 247 -6.32 -26.59 20.33
C ARG A 247 -7.33 -26.73 19.18
N ASP A 248 -7.40 -27.91 18.57
CA ASP A 248 -8.38 -28.26 17.52
C ASP A 248 -8.46 -27.24 16.37
N GLY A 249 -7.31 -26.69 15.95
CA GLY A 249 -7.23 -25.69 14.88
C GLY A 249 -7.68 -24.28 15.27
N GLN A 250 -7.94 -24.03 16.56
CA GLN A 250 -8.24 -22.72 17.13
C GLN A 250 -7.03 -22.22 17.91
N VAL A 251 -6.81 -20.91 17.90
CA VAL A 251 -5.75 -20.25 18.67
C VAL A 251 -6.37 -19.26 19.62
N ALA A 252 -6.10 -19.38 20.91
CA ALA A 252 -6.58 -18.49 21.94
C ALA A 252 -5.42 -17.74 22.61
N PHE A 253 -5.63 -16.45 22.89
CA PHE A 253 -4.66 -15.62 23.62
C PHE A 253 -5.35 -14.43 24.27
N ARG A 254 -4.60 -13.67 25.10
CA ARG A 254 -5.08 -12.42 25.68
C ARG A 254 -4.27 -11.24 25.15
N TYR A 255 -4.95 -10.18 24.75
CA TYR A 255 -4.32 -8.94 24.31
C TYR A 255 -5.11 -7.74 24.82
N ARG A 256 -4.41 -6.78 25.45
CA ARG A 256 -5.02 -5.57 26.06
C ARG A 256 -6.24 -5.87 26.95
N GLY A 257 -6.13 -6.91 27.79
CA GLY A 257 -7.19 -7.33 28.72
C GLY A 257 -8.35 -8.12 28.11
N ARG A 258 -8.40 -8.27 26.78
CA ARG A 258 -9.45 -9.01 26.07
C ARG A 258 -9.00 -10.43 25.73
N LYS A 259 -9.94 -11.38 25.74
CA LYS A 259 -9.71 -12.73 25.23
C LYS A 259 -9.92 -12.71 23.72
N TYR A 260 -8.97 -13.26 22.98
CA TYR A 260 -9.02 -13.41 21.54
C TYR A 260 -9.04 -14.89 21.17
N ARG A 261 -9.79 -15.19 20.10
CA ARG A 261 -9.77 -16.49 19.45
C ARG A 261 -9.66 -16.31 17.94
N LEU A 262 -8.67 -16.97 17.37
CA LEU A 262 -8.46 -17.04 15.93
C LEU A 262 -8.89 -18.42 15.43
N LEU A 263 -9.60 -18.44 14.31
CA LEU A 263 -10.05 -19.68 13.70
C LEU A 263 -10.22 -19.57 12.19
N CYS A 264 -10.21 -20.71 11.51
CA CYS A 264 -10.59 -20.81 10.11
C CYS A 264 -12.00 -21.40 10.00
N ILE A 265 -12.85 -20.77 9.19
CA ILE A 265 -14.14 -21.35 8.79
C ILE A 265 -13.94 -22.03 7.43
N PRO A 266 -13.84 -23.37 7.39
CA PRO A 266 -13.51 -24.12 6.18
C PRO A 266 -14.67 -24.13 5.18
N SER A 267 -14.34 -24.36 3.91
CA SER A 267 -15.27 -24.39 2.79
C SER A 267 -16.37 -25.45 2.90
N ASP A 268 -16.08 -26.58 3.54
CA ASP A 268 -17.00 -27.69 3.79
C ASP A 268 -16.97 -28.16 5.26
N GLY A 269 -17.82 -29.12 5.61
CA GLY A 269 -17.89 -29.71 6.96
C GLY A 269 -18.61 -28.85 8.01
N ALA A 270 -18.58 -29.30 9.27
CA ALA A 270 -19.08 -28.51 10.39
C ALA A 270 -18.08 -27.40 10.74
N PRO A 271 -18.49 -26.13 10.87
CA PRO A 271 -17.63 -25.09 11.42
C PRO A 271 -17.10 -25.49 12.81
N PRO A 272 -15.90 -25.04 13.21
CA PRO A 272 -15.39 -25.29 14.54
C PRO A 272 -16.40 -24.79 15.59
N SER A 273 -16.65 -25.55 16.64
CA SER A 273 -17.41 -25.05 17.78
C SER A 273 -16.55 -24.06 18.56
N PHE A 274 -17.10 -22.90 18.88
CA PHE A 274 -16.43 -21.90 19.70
C PHE A 274 -17.42 -21.32 20.69
N ASP A 275 -16.91 -20.85 21.81
CA ASP A 275 -17.71 -20.26 22.87
C ASP A 275 -18.17 -18.86 22.42
N ASN A 276 -19.49 -18.67 22.34
CA ASN A 276 -20.12 -17.42 21.90
C ASN A 276 -20.29 -16.41 23.06
N GLY A 277 -19.65 -16.65 24.20
CA GLY A 277 -19.70 -15.74 25.34
C GLY A 277 -19.27 -14.30 24.95
N PRO A 278 -19.97 -13.25 25.44
CA PRO A 278 -19.74 -11.86 25.04
C PRO A 278 -18.34 -11.30 25.39
N ALA A 279 -17.55 -12.06 26.16
CA ALA A 279 -16.21 -11.67 26.62
C ALA A 279 -15.07 -12.10 25.68
N CYS A 280 -15.33 -12.82 24.58
CA CYS A 280 -14.32 -13.35 23.67
C CYS A 280 -14.43 -12.73 22.26
N HIS A 281 -13.38 -12.04 21.81
CA HIS A 281 -13.29 -11.50 20.45
C HIS A 281 -12.85 -12.62 19.50
N ILE A 282 -13.63 -12.84 18.44
CA ILE A 282 -13.37 -13.89 17.46
C ILE A 282 -12.93 -13.24 16.15
N VAL A 283 -11.74 -13.55 15.66
CA VAL A 283 -11.27 -13.12 14.34
C VAL A 283 -11.11 -14.35 13.47
N ALA A 284 -11.84 -14.41 12.35
CA ALA A 284 -11.96 -15.62 11.56
C ALA A 284 -11.49 -15.42 10.12
N LEU A 285 -10.69 -16.36 9.59
CA LEU A 285 -10.46 -16.47 8.15
C LEU A 285 -11.55 -17.36 7.55
N VAL A 286 -12.33 -16.85 6.61
CA VAL A 286 -13.48 -17.55 6.06
C VAL A 286 -13.20 -17.95 4.61
N THR A 287 -13.30 -19.25 4.33
CA THR A 287 -13.23 -19.82 2.97
C THR A 287 -14.54 -20.49 2.56
N ARG A 288 -15.58 -20.35 3.39
CA ARG A 288 -16.94 -20.83 3.16
C ARG A 288 -17.78 -19.77 2.44
N PRO A 289 -18.35 -20.09 1.28
CA PRO A 289 -19.31 -19.20 0.61
C PRO A 289 -20.52 -18.92 1.50
N ASP A 290 -20.99 -17.67 1.48
CA ASP A 290 -22.24 -17.23 2.12
C ASP A 290 -22.34 -17.52 3.62
N TRP A 291 -21.20 -17.68 4.30
CA TRP A 291 -21.18 -17.92 5.73
C TRP A 291 -21.51 -16.65 6.50
N THR A 292 -22.54 -16.72 7.33
CA THR A 292 -22.93 -15.63 8.23
C THR A 292 -22.47 -15.93 9.66
N PRO A 293 -21.81 -14.99 10.33
CA PRO A 293 -21.42 -15.17 11.73
C PRO A 293 -22.68 -15.22 12.63
N PRO A 294 -22.69 -16.05 13.68
CA PRO A 294 -23.75 -16.04 14.69
C PRO A 294 -23.96 -14.64 15.29
N THR A 295 -25.20 -14.29 15.60
CA THR A 295 -25.55 -13.03 16.26
C THR A 295 -25.18 -13.05 17.75
N GLY A 296 -24.81 -11.89 18.30
CA GLY A 296 -24.59 -11.71 19.75
C GLY A 296 -23.15 -11.87 20.25
N ALA A 297 -22.20 -12.30 19.41
CA ALA A 297 -20.77 -12.37 19.73
C ALA A 297 -19.94 -11.37 18.90
N PRO A 298 -18.84 -10.80 19.43
CA PRO A 298 -17.95 -9.92 18.68
C PRO A 298 -17.08 -10.75 17.71
N ILE A 299 -17.64 -11.03 16.53
CA ILE A 299 -17.00 -11.83 15.47
C ILE A 299 -16.60 -10.93 14.29
N TYR A 300 -15.34 -11.05 13.86
CA TYR A 300 -14.73 -10.29 12.79
C TYR A 300 -14.24 -11.24 11.67
N PRO A 301 -15.11 -11.62 10.72
CA PRO A 301 -14.72 -12.46 9.59
C PRO A 301 -13.94 -11.69 8.53
N LEU A 302 -12.85 -12.28 8.05
CA LEU A 302 -12.19 -11.89 6.81
C LEU A 302 -12.55 -12.93 5.75
N ASP A 303 -13.48 -12.58 4.87
CA ASP A 303 -13.96 -13.45 3.80
C ASP A 303 -12.96 -13.48 2.65
N LEU A 304 -12.32 -14.64 2.46
CA LEU A 304 -11.33 -14.89 1.41
C LEU A 304 -11.97 -15.31 0.08
N ILE A 305 -13.30 -15.41 0.03
CA ILE A 305 -14.09 -15.68 -1.18
C ILE A 305 -14.63 -14.36 -1.72
N ALA A 306 -15.33 -13.60 -0.88
CA ALA A 306 -15.93 -12.33 -1.26
C ALA A 306 -14.95 -11.14 -1.19
N TYR A 307 -13.78 -11.32 -0.55
CA TYR A 307 -12.83 -10.23 -0.27
C TYR A 307 -13.50 -9.08 0.50
N ARG A 308 -14.30 -9.45 1.51
CA ARG A 308 -15.06 -8.53 2.37
C ARG A 308 -14.83 -8.81 3.85
N THR A 309 -14.96 -7.78 4.67
CA THR A 309 -14.88 -7.89 6.12
C THR A 309 -15.67 -6.76 6.80
N PRO A 310 -16.32 -6.98 7.96
CA PRO A 310 -17.00 -5.88 8.64
C PRO A 310 -16.01 -4.83 9.12
N ARG A 311 -16.45 -3.57 9.10
CA ARG A 311 -15.68 -2.48 9.70
C ARG A 311 -15.62 -2.66 11.21
N SER A 312 -14.43 -2.56 11.79
CA SER A 312 -14.21 -2.65 13.23
C SER A 312 -12.96 -1.89 13.60
N ASN A 313 -12.87 -1.38 14.83
CA ASN A 313 -11.63 -0.83 15.40
C ASN A 313 -10.82 -1.89 16.18
N ASP A 314 -11.07 -3.18 15.95
CA ASP A 314 -10.37 -4.24 16.67
C ASP A 314 -8.92 -4.37 16.19
N PRO A 315 -7.92 -4.28 17.09
CA PRO A 315 -6.52 -4.22 16.70
C PRO A 315 -6.01 -5.54 16.10
N VAL A 316 -6.52 -6.69 16.55
CA VAL A 316 -6.10 -8.00 16.02
C VAL A 316 -6.70 -8.22 14.65
N HIS A 317 -7.96 -7.82 14.45
CA HIS A 317 -8.59 -7.85 13.14
C HIS A 317 -7.82 -6.99 12.12
N HIS A 318 -7.50 -5.74 12.47
CA HIS A 318 -6.68 -4.87 11.60
C HIS A 318 -5.29 -5.44 11.32
N ALA A 319 -4.64 -6.04 12.32
CA ALA A 319 -3.33 -6.65 12.17
C ALA A 319 -3.37 -7.82 11.18
N LEU A 320 -4.37 -8.72 11.30
CA LEU A 320 -4.53 -9.85 10.39
C LEU A 320 -4.85 -9.39 8.96
N ARG A 321 -5.74 -8.39 8.78
CA ARG A 321 -6.02 -7.80 7.47
C ARG A 321 -4.75 -7.23 6.82
N THR A 322 -3.95 -6.50 7.59
CA THR A 322 -2.69 -5.93 7.11
C THR A 322 -1.69 -7.02 6.76
N PHE A 323 -1.64 -8.10 7.55
CA PHE A 323 -0.79 -9.26 7.31
C PHE A 323 -1.14 -9.99 6.01
N LEU A 324 -2.43 -10.23 5.77
CA LEU A 324 -2.96 -10.84 4.53
C LEU A 324 -2.50 -10.09 3.29
N MET A 325 -2.70 -8.77 3.28
CA MET A 325 -2.27 -7.90 2.18
C MET A 325 -0.75 -7.96 1.99
N ARG A 326 0.02 -7.76 3.07
CA ARG A 326 1.48 -7.59 2.99
C ARG A 326 2.21 -8.86 2.59
N TYR A 327 1.79 -10.01 3.09
CA TYR A 327 2.54 -11.27 2.92
C TYR A 327 1.92 -12.21 1.90
N TYR A 328 0.63 -12.05 1.60
CA TYR A 328 -0.10 -12.96 0.72
C TYR A 328 -0.81 -12.25 -0.44
N GLY A 329 -0.72 -10.92 -0.54
CA GLY A 329 -1.39 -10.15 -1.58
C GLY A 329 -2.92 -10.22 -1.50
N VAL A 330 -3.47 -10.68 -0.37
CA VAL A 330 -4.92 -10.82 -0.19
C VAL A 330 -5.48 -9.49 0.32
N GLN A 331 -6.26 -8.82 -0.52
CA GLN A 331 -6.83 -7.53 -0.22
C GLN A 331 -8.32 -7.67 0.06
N VAL A 332 -8.71 -7.33 1.28
CA VAL A 332 -10.08 -7.47 1.78
C VAL A 332 -10.63 -6.07 2.05
N GLU A 333 -11.76 -5.72 1.47
CA GLU A 333 -12.41 -4.42 1.65
C GLU A 333 -13.39 -4.45 2.82
N TYR A 334 -13.59 -3.30 3.46
CA TYR A 334 -14.68 -3.18 4.42
C TYR A 334 -16.01 -3.26 3.69
N SER A 335 -16.91 -4.13 4.15
CA SER A 335 -18.32 -3.98 3.81
C SER A 335 -18.80 -2.68 4.43
N ASP A 336 -19.40 -1.81 3.61
CA ASP A 336 -20.29 -0.81 4.17
C ASP A 336 -21.39 -1.58 4.89
N ALA A 337 -21.57 -1.31 6.18
CA ALA A 337 -22.70 -1.87 6.90
C ALA A 337 -23.95 -1.61 6.05
N ALA A 338 -24.71 -2.66 5.73
CA ALA A 338 -26.04 -2.46 5.17
C ALA A 338 -26.73 -1.44 6.08
N LYS A 339 -27.09 -0.29 5.49
CA LYS A 339 -27.78 0.78 6.19
C LYS A 339 -29.06 0.28 6.84
#